data_AF-A0A804J6L1-F1
#
_entry.id   AF-A0A804J6L1-F1
#
_cell.length_a   1.000
_cell.length_b   1.000
_cell.length_c   1.000
_cell.angle_alpha   90.00
_cell.angle_beta   90.00
_cell.angle_gamma   90.00
#
_symmetry.space_group_name_H-M   'P 1'
#
loop_
_entity.id
_entity.type
_entity.pdbx_description
1 polymer ?
#
loop_
_entity_poly.entity_id
_entity_poly.type
_entity_poly.pdbx_seq_one_letter_code
_entity_poly.pdbx_strand_id
1 'polypeptide(L)' 'GPEVRSGDVAQPILLKEGQVFNLTIKSGVSSDDTVIVNYDDFVNDVEVGDILLVDGGMMSLAVRSKTA' A
#
# COMPACT_ATOMS: atom_id res chain seq x y z
N GLY A 1 -2.60 -9.37 -13.09
CA GLY A 1 -1.90 -8.11 -12.84
C GLY A 1 -0.50 -8.38 -12.35
N PRO A 2 0.36 -7.35 -12.29
CA PRO A 2 1.68 -7.46 -11.66
C PRO A 2 1.54 -7.90 -10.19
N GLU A 3 2.50 -8.70 -9.72
CA GLU A 3 2.59 -9.03 -8.30
C GLU A 3 3.26 -7.87 -7.56
N VAL A 4 2.50 -7.19 -6.70
CA VAL A 4 2.99 -6.10 -5.85
C VAL A 4 3.24 -6.64 -4.45
N ARG A 5 4.42 -6.41 -3.90
CA ARG A 5 4.84 -6.79 -2.54
C ARG A 5 5.18 -5.54 -1.75
N SER A 6 4.85 -5.56 -0.46
CA SER A 6 5.39 -4.58 0.48
C SER A 6 6.90 -4.77 0.63
N GLY A 7 7.63 -3.67 0.82
CA GLY A 7 9.01 -3.68 1.26
C GLY A 7 9.12 -4.08 2.75
N ASP A 8 10.36 -4.10 3.23
CA ASP A 8 10.64 -4.48 4.61
C ASP A 8 10.06 -3.46 5.61
N VAL A 9 9.46 -3.99 6.67
CA VAL A 9 9.00 -3.23 7.84
C VAL A 9 9.78 -3.67 9.07
N ALA A 10 10.17 -2.73 9.92
CA ALA A 10 10.96 -3.04 11.11
C ALA A 10 10.19 -3.88 12.14
N GLN A 11 8.86 -3.73 12.15
CA GLN A 11 7.94 -4.45 13.03
C GLN A 11 6.60 -4.67 12.30
N PRO A 12 5.80 -5.68 12.70
CA PRO A 12 4.46 -5.86 12.16
C PRO A 12 3.60 -4.62 12.38
N ILE A 13 2.92 -4.16 11.33
CA ILE A 13 1.98 -3.05 11.40
C ILE A 13 0.56 -3.63 11.53
N LEU A 14 -0.10 -3.34 12.66
CA LEU A 14 -1.50 -3.73 12.86
C LEU A 14 -2.42 -2.63 12.32
N LEU A 15 -3.17 -2.97 11.27
CA LEU A 15 -4.18 -2.08 10.71
C LEU A 15 -5.55 -2.36 11.35
N LYS A 16 -6.30 -1.28 11.55
CA LYS A 16 -7.71 -1.34 11.99
C LYS A 16 -8.62 -0.94 10.83
N GLU A 17 -9.83 -1.48 10.81
CA GLU A 17 -10.83 -1.08 9.84
C GLU A 17 -11.08 0.43 9.89
N GLY A 18 -11.13 1.07 8.72
CA GLY A 18 -11.30 2.52 8.58
C GLY A 18 -10.03 3.35 8.79
N GLN A 19 -8.92 2.75 9.22
CA GLN A 19 -7.63 3.43 9.32
C GLN A 19 -7.11 3.83 7.92
N VAL A 20 -6.56 5.04 7.82
CA VAL A 20 -5.83 5.48 6.62
C VAL A 20 -4.41 4.93 6.69
N PHE A 21 -3.96 4.35 5.59
CA PHE A 21 -2.63 3.77 5.44
C PHE A 21 -2.07 4.10 4.06
N ASN A 22 -0.77 4.36 3.97
CA ASN A 22 -0.12 4.79 2.73
C ASN A 22 0.74 3.67 2.14
N LEU A 23 0.63 3.50 0.83
CA LEU A 23 1.53 2.70 0.03
C LEU A 23 2.34 3.64 -0.85
N THR A 24 3.66 3.52 -0.85
CA THR A 24 4.55 4.45 -1.55
C THR A 24 5.61 3.73 -2.38
N ILE A 25 6.05 4.35 -3.46
CA ILE A 25 7.22 3.93 -4.24
C ILE A 25 8.49 4.70 -3.81
N LYS A 26 8.36 5.69 -2.92
CA LYS A 26 9.49 6.50 -2.45
C LYS A 26 10.35 5.68 -1.49
N SER A 27 11.61 5.49 -1.86
CA SER A 27 12.58 4.77 -1.04
C SER A 27 12.91 5.52 0.26
N GLY A 28 13.26 4.76 1.30
CA GLY A 28 13.62 5.32 2.61
C GLY A 28 12.46 5.84 3.45
N VAL A 29 11.22 5.56 3.04
CA VAL A 29 9.99 5.95 3.75
C VAL A 29 9.27 4.70 4.26
N SER A 30 9.54 4.30 5.50
CA SER A 30 8.74 3.31 6.23
C SER A 30 8.42 3.86 7.62
N SER A 31 7.14 3.93 7.94
CA SER A 31 6.60 4.37 9.24
C SER A 31 5.43 3.47 9.64
N ASP A 32 4.87 3.68 10.84
CA ASP A 32 3.72 2.89 11.32
C ASP A 32 2.46 3.03 10.44
N ASP A 33 2.41 4.04 9.56
CA ASP A 33 1.28 4.35 8.67
C ASP A 33 1.63 4.34 7.18
N THR A 34 2.87 3.99 6.82
CA THR A 34 3.36 4.04 5.44
C THR A 34 4.34 2.90 5.18
N VAL A 35 4.11 2.15 4.10
CA VAL A 35 5.04 1.12 3.64
C VAL A 35 5.39 1.30 2.16
N ILE A 36 6.63 0.96 1.83
CA ILE A 36 7.13 0.93 0.46
C ILE A 36 6.51 -0.26 -0.28
N VAL A 37 6.24 -0.13 -1.57
CA VAL A 37 5.90 -1.26 -2.46
C VAL A 37 6.97 -1.44 -3.54
N ASN A 38 7.20 -2.68 -3.95
CA ASN A 38 8.25 -3.03 -4.92
C ASN A 38 7.82 -2.90 -6.40
N TYR A 39 6.92 -1.95 -6.70
CA TYR A 39 6.38 -1.76 -8.03
C TYR A 39 6.39 -0.28 -8.39
N ASP A 40 7.33 0.13 -9.24
CA ASP A 40 7.60 1.53 -9.55
C ASP A 40 6.40 2.22 -10.22
N ASP A 41 5.65 1.50 -11.06
CA ASP A 41 4.45 2.02 -11.73
C ASP A 41 3.19 1.94 -10.86
N PHE A 42 3.29 1.53 -9.59
CA PHE A 42 2.12 1.35 -8.72
C PHE A 42 1.21 2.58 -8.66
N VAL A 43 1.78 3.77 -8.51
CA VAL A 43 1.00 5.02 -8.45
C VAL A 43 0.34 5.33 -9.79
N ASN A 44 0.88 4.88 -10.91
CA ASN A 44 0.28 5.09 -12.23
C ASN A 44 -0.86 4.09 -12.51
N ASP A 45 -0.74 2.88 -12.00
CA ASP A 45 -1.63 1.76 -12.33
C ASP A 45 -2.85 1.60 -11.40
N VAL A 46 -2.86 2.25 -10.24
CA VAL A 46 -4.01 2.24 -9.31
C VAL A 46 -4.85 3.49 -9.48
N GLU A 47 -6.17 3.40 -9.41
CA GLU A 47 -7.08 4.54 -9.49
C GLU A 47 -7.86 4.78 -8.21
N VAL A 48 -8.30 6.02 -7.98
CA VAL A 48 -9.16 6.32 -6.83
C VAL A 48 -10.47 5.55 -6.96
N GLY A 49 -10.84 4.84 -5.90
CA GLY A 49 -11.98 3.92 -5.91
C GLY A 49 -11.60 2.46 -6.16
N ASP A 50 -10.36 2.16 -6.58
CA ASP A 50 -9.89 0.79 -6.71
C ASP A 50 -9.83 0.09 -5.36
N ILE A 51 -9.98 -1.24 -5.41
CA ILE A 51 -9.82 -2.12 -4.27
C ILE A 51 -8.51 -2.90 -4.43
N LEU A 52 -7.58 -2.66 -3.52
CA LEU A 52 -6.32 -3.37 -3.41
C LEU A 52 -6.52 -4.55 -2.47
N LEU A 53 -6.22 -5.76 -2.96
CA LEU A 53 -6.25 -6.98 -2.15
C LEU A 53 -4.88 -7.22 -1.54
N VAL A 54 -4.83 -7.34 -0.21
CA VAL A 54 -3.61 -7.60 0.56
C VAL A 54 -3.66 -9.06 1.04
N ASP A 55 -2.50 -9.72 1.03
CA ASP A 55 -2.32 -11.12 1.42
C ASP A 55 -3.33 -12.08 0.75
N GLY A 56 -3.50 -11.95 -0.56
CA GLY A 56 -4.42 -12.80 -1.32
C GLY A 56 -5.91 -12.59 -0.99
N GLY A 57 -6.25 -11.44 -0.40
CA GLY A 57 -7.63 -11.05 -0.08
C GLY A 57 -8.03 -11.24 1.39
N MET A 58 -7.08 -11.52 2.29
CA MET A 58 -7.37 -11.49 3.74
C MET A 58 -7.73 -10.09 4.23
N MET A 59 -7.22 -9.06 3.55
CA MET A 59 -7.56 -7.67 3.78
C MET A 59 -7.76 -6.95 2.44
N SER A 60 -8.60 -5.93 2.43
CA SER A 60 -8.78 -5.03 1.29
C SER A 60 -8.58 -3.58 1.70
N LEU A 61 -7.89 -2.80 0.87
CA LEU A 61 -7.77 -1.36 1.01
C LEU A 61 -8.49 -0.67 -0.15
N ALA A 62 -9.25 0.37 0.14
CA ALA A 62 -9.85 1.22 -0.88
C ALA A 62 -8.95 2.43 -1.14
N VAL A 63 -8.59 2.68 -2.40
CA VAL A 63 -7.76 3.82 -2.78
C VAL A 63 -8.58 5.11 -2.62
N ARG A 64 -8.19 5.95 -1.65
CA ARG A 64 -8.87 7.22 -1.35
C ARG A 64 -8.29 8.42 -2.11
N SER A 65 -6.98 8.43 -2.33
CA SER A 65 -6.27 9.53 -2.97
C SER A 65 -4.91 9.07 -3.48
N LYS A 66 -4.37 9.77 -4.47
CA LYS A 66 -3.04 9.56 -5.04
C LYS A 66 -2.24 10.86 -4.94
N THR A 67 -0.96 10.76 -4.59
CA THR A 67 -0.03 11.91 -4.55
C THR A 67 1.18 11.56 -5.41
N ALA A 68 1.51 12.42 -6.38
CA ALA A 68 2.71 12.32 -7.20
C ALA A 68 3.97 12.72 -6.41
#